data_AF-A0A947SLJ9-F1
#
_entry.id   AF-A0A947SLJ9-F1
#
_cell.length_a   1.000
_cell.length_b   1.000
_cell.length_c   1.000
_cell.angle_alpha   90.00
_cell.angle_beta   90.00
_cell.angle_gamma   90.00
#
_symmetry.space_group_name_H-M   'P 1'
#
loop_
_entity.id
_entity.type
_entity.pdbx_description
1 polymer ?
#
loop_
_entity_poly.entity_id
_entity_poly.type
_entity_poly.pdbx_seq_one_letter_code
_entity_poly.pdbx_strand_id
1 'polypeptide(L)' 'MAIITISKELFKKDDLVIIPRKEYEEFLCYRSKEDKESILTPFQKTRLQKARKNLAEGKCLTIYELKKKLGIKN' A
#
# COMPACT_ATOMS: atom_id res chain seq x y z
N MET A 1 -14.64 21.21 -23.91
CA MET A 1 -14.38 19.95 -24.65
C MET A 1 -12.91 19.88 -24.97
N ALA A 2 -12.21 18.87 -24.46
CA ALA A 2 -10.80 18.64 -24.80
C ALA A 2 -10.75 17.48 -25.80
N ILE A 3 -10.13 17.70 -26.95
CA ILE A 3 -9.93 16.67 -27.97
C ILE A 3 -8.54 16.07 -27.72
N ILE A 4 -8.50 14.78 -27.41
CA ILE A 4 -7.26 14.04 -27.19
C ILE A 4 -7.01 13.19 -28.43
N THR A 5 -5.93 13.50 -29.15
CA THR A 5 -5.52 12.74 -30.35
C THR A 5 -4.49 11.71 -29.96
N ILE A 6 -4.80 10.43 -30.19
CA ILE A 6 -3.92 9.29 -29.87
C ILE A 6 -3.53 8.60 -31.18
N SER A 7 -2.24 8.32 -31.36
CA SER A 7 -1.75 7.62 -32.55
C SER A 7 -2.35 6.21 -32.63
N LYS A 8 -2.84 5.83 -33.82
CA LYS A 8 -3.39 4.49 -34.09
C LYS A 8 -2.40 3.36 -33.90
N GLU A 9 -1.11 3.66 -33.92
CA GLU A 9 -0.04 2.66 -33.77
C GLU A 9 0.08 2.13 -32.34
N LEU A 10 -0.35 2.92 -31.35
CA LEU A 10 -0.21 2.61 -29.92
C LEU A 10 -1.09 1.43 -29.47
N PHE A 11 -2.15 1.11 -30.21
CA PHE A 11 -3.13 0.07 -29.86
C PHE A 11 -3.31 -0.95 -30.99
N LYS A 12 -2.31 -1.11 -31.87
CA LYS A 12 -2.35 -2.13 -32.94
C LYS A 12 -2.31 -3.57 -32.42
N LYS A 13 -1.88 -3.80 -31.17
CA LYS A 13 -1.68 -5.14 -30.59
C LYS A 13 -2.63 -5.46 -29.44
N ASP A 14 -3.23 -4.47 -28.81
CA ASP A 14 -4.04 -4.60 -27.60
C ASP A 14 -5.19 -3.58 -27.60
N ASP A 15 -6.21 -3.81 -26.76
CA ASP A 15 -7.34 -2.89 -26.59
C ASP A 15 -6.92 -1.59 -25.88
N LEU A 16 -7.40 -0.44 -26.39
CA LEU A 16 -7.19 0.86 -25.78
C LEU A 16 -8.29 1.17 -24.76
N VAL A 17 -7.91 1.37 -23.50
CA VAL A 17 -8.82 1.81 -22.43
C VAL A 17 -8.40 3.19 -21.94
N ILE A 18 -9.35 4.14 -21.92
CA ILE A 18 -9.14 5.50 -21.42
C ILE A 18 -9.85 5.61 -20.07
N ILE A 19 -9.08 5.88 -19.03
CA ILE A 19 -9.61 6.09 -17.68
C ILE A 19 -8.97 7.34 -17.05
N PRO A 20 -9.70 8.05 -16.18
CA PRO A 20 -9.13 9.11 -15.36
C PRO A 20 -7.93 8.62 -14.56
N ARG A 21 -6.89 9.47 -14.45
CA ARG A 21 -5.66 9.13 -13.72
C ARG A 21 -5.93 8.63 -12.30
N LYS A 22 -6.86 9.27 -11.59
CA LYS A 22 -7.21 8.90 -10.21
C LYS A 22 -7.77 7.48 -10.12
N GLU A 23 -8.64 7.10 -11.05
CA GLU A 23 -9.21 5.75 -11.12
C GLU A 23 -8.16 4.71 -11.48
N TYR A 24 -7.21 5.04 -12.37
CA TYR A 24 -6.07 4.17 -12.66
C TYR A 24 -5.18 3.93 -11.43
N GLU A 25 -4.87 4.99 -10.67
CA GLU A 25 -4.07 4.89 -9.45
C GLU A 25 -4.79 4.04 -8.38
N GLU A 26 -6.10 4.23 -8.21
CA GLU A 26 -6.92 3.38 -7.34
C GLU A 26 -6.88 1.92 -7.81
N PHE A 27 -7.05 1.66 -9.11
CA PHE A 27 -6.98 0.30 -9.68
C PHE A 27 -5.62 -0.37 -9.46
N LEU A 28 -4.50 0.37 -9.61
CA LEU A 28 -3.17 -0.14 -9.29
C LEU A 28 -3.02 -0.49 -7.80
N CYS A 29 -3.59 0.31 -6.91
CA CYS A 29 -3.66 -0.01 -5.49
C CYS A 29 -4.49 -1.27 -5.20
N TYR A 30 -5.50 -1.59 -6.01
CA TYR A 30 -6.25 -2.85 -5.88
C TYR A 30 -5.53 -4.04 -6.50
N ARG A 31 -4.90 -3.89 -7.65
CA ARG A 31 -4.13 -4.96 -8.32
C ARG A 31 -2.89 -5.37 -7.52
N SER A 32 -2.25 -4.43 -6.84
CA SER A 32 -1.15 -4.72 -5.91
C SER A 32 -1.60 -5.39 -4.60
N LYS A 33 -2.91 -5.36 -4.31
CA LYS A 33 -3.55 -6.06 -3.19
C LYS A 33 -4.11 -7.44 -3.58
N GLU A 34 -3.86 -7.95 -4.79
CA GLU A 34 -3.99 -9.39 -5.00
C GLU A 34 -3.06 -10.07 -3.99
N ASP A 35 -3.70 -10.60 -2.96
CA ASP A 35 -3.15 -10.90 -1.66
C ASP A 35 -2.02 -11.92 -1.77
N LYS A 36 -0.79 -11.44 -1.96
CA LYS A 36 0.35 -12.21 -1.52
C LYS A 36 0.37 -12.08 -0.01
N GLU A 37 -0.39 -12.95 0.66
CA GLU A 37 -0.14 -13.29 2.06
C GLU A 37 1.36 -13.46 2.20
N SER A 38 1.99 -12.47 2.81
CA SER A 38 3.44 -12.43 2.85
C SER A 38 3.87 -13.59 3.73
N ILE A 39 4.58 -14.57 3.15
CA ILE A 39 5.07 -15.72 3.89
C ILE A 39 6.03 -15.19 4.95
N LEU A 40 5.56 -15.16 6.20
CA LEU A 40 6.35 -14.65 7.30
C LEU A 40 7.54 -15.59 7.55
N THR A 41 8.73 -15.03 7.65
CA THR A 41 9.91 -15.76 8.12
C THR A 41 9.70 -16.23 9.57
N PRO A 42 10.40 -17.28 10.03
CA PRO A 42 10.31 -17.72 11.43
C PRO A 42 10.54 -16.59 12.44
N PHE A 43 11.49 -15.69 12.16
CA PHE A 43 11.76 -14.50 12.97
C PHE A 43 10.59 -13.51 13.00
N GLN A 44 9.93 -13.29 11.85
CA GLN A 44 8.76 -12.42 11.79
C GLN A 44 7.59 -13.02 12.56
N LYS A 45 7.38 -14.34 12.51
CA LYS A 45 6.34 -15.02 13.30
C LYS A 45 6.55 -14.86 14.80
N THR A 46 7.77 -15.07 15.30
CA THR A 46 8.08 -14.90 16.73
C THR A 46 7.96 -13.44 17.17
N ARG A 47 8.41 -12.48 16.33
CA ARG A 47 8.20 -11.04 16.56
C ARG A 47 6.71 -10.69 16.65
N LEU A 48 5.88 -11.23 15.76
CA LEU A 48 4.45 -10.98 15.77
C LEU A 48 3.76 -11.54 17.02
N GLN A 49 4.12 -12.75 17.44
CA GLN A 49 3.64 -13.32 18.70
C GLN A 49 4.01 -12.44 19.90
N LYS A 50 5.26 -11.98 19.97
CA LYS A 50 5.71 -11.06 21.02
C LYS A 50 4.96 -9.72 20.98
N ALA A 51 4.74 -9.17 19.78
CA ALA A 51 3.99 -7.94 19.61
C ALA A 51 2.54 -8.08 20.11
N ARG A 52 1.86 -9.19 19.81
CA ARG A 52 0.52 -9.50 20.33
C ARG A 52 0.49 -9.60 21.85
N LYS A 53 1.48 -10.27 22.45
CA LYS A 53 1.62 -10.36 23.92
C LYS A 53 1.83 -8.98 24.54
N ASN A 54 2.73 -8.18 23.98
CA ASN A 54 2.97 -6.81 24.44
C ASN A 54 1.71 -5.95 24.35
N LEU A 55 0.93 -6.08 23.27
CA LEU A 55 -0.34 -5.35 23.11
C LEU A 55 -1.34 -5.73 24.21
N ALA A 56 -1.50 -7.02 24.49
CA ALA A 56 -2.39 -7.51 25.55
C ALA A 56 -1.96 -7.03 26.95
N GLU A 57 -0.64 -6.87 27.17
CA GLU A 57 -0.06 -6.33 28.40
C GLU A 57 -0.05 -4.79 28.45
N GLY A 58 -0.61 -4.09 27.44
CA GLY A 58 -0.58 -2.63 27.35
C GLY A 58 0.81 -2.03 27.04
N LYS A 59 1.78 -2.85 26.68
CA LYS A 59 3.15 -2.46 26.30
C LYS A 59 3.23 -2.05 24.82
N CYS A 60 2.42 -1.06 24.43
CA CYS A 60 2.45 -0.46 23.11
C CYS A 60 2.94 0.99 23.18
N LEU A 61 3.37 1.54 22.05
CA LEU A 61 3.65 2.97 21.92
C LEU A 61 2.46 3.61 21.21
N THR A 62 1.91 4.65 21.81
CA THR A 62 0.97 5.53 21.09
C THR A 62 1.71 6.30 20.00
N ILE A 63 0.96 6.77 18.99
CA ILE A 63 1.52 7.59 17.90
C ILE A 63 2.22 8.83 18.48
N TYR A 64 1.65 9.42 19.53
CA TYR A 64 2.24 10.56 20.23
C TYR A 64 3.59 10.22 20.89
N GLU A 65 3.65 9.13 21.67
CA GLU A 65 4.88 8.68 22.32
C GLU A 65 5.95 8.29 21.30
N LEU A 66 5.54 7.68 20.19
CA LEU A 66 6.43 7.33 19.09
C LEU A 66 7.04 8.59 18.46
N LYS A 67 6.20 9.58 18.10
CA LYS A 67 6.66 10.86 17.54
C LYS A 67 7.61 11.58 18.48
N LYS A 68 7.28 11.64 19.78
CA LYS A 68 8.12 12.25 20.81
C LYS A 68 9.48 11.55 20.92
N LYS A 69 9.51 10.22 20.95
CA LYS A 69 10.76 9.43 21.04
C LYS A 69 11.63 9.54 19.79
N LEU A 70 11.01 9.68 18.62
CA LEU A 70 11.70 9.86 17.34
C LEU A 70 12.10 11.32 17.07
N GLY A 71 11.72 12.26 17.94
CA GLY A 71 12.03 13.69 17.76
C GLY A 71 11.28 14.35 16.60
N ILE A 72 10.20 13.73 16.11
CA ILE A 72 9.39 14.28 15.02
C ILE A 72 8.53 15.41 15.60
N LYS A 73 8.91 16.65 15.30
CA LYS A 73 8.09 17.84 15.56
C LYS A 73 7.13 18.03 14.37
N ASN A 74 5.85 18.25 14.66
CA ASN A 74 4.85 18.60 13.64
C ASN A 74 5.19 19.96 13.02
#